data_AF-A0A369SE20-F1
#
_entry.id   AF-A0A369SE20-F1
#
_cell.length_a   1.000
_cell.length_b   1.000
_cell.length_c   1.000
_cell.angle_alpha   90.00
_cell.angle_beta   90.00
_cell.angle_gamma   90.00
#
_symmetry.space_group_name_H-M   'P 1'
#
loop_
_entity.id
_entity.type
_entity.pdbx_description
1 polymer ?
#
loop_
_entity_poly.entity_id
_entity_poly.type
_entity_poly.pdbx_seq_one_letter_code
_entity_poly.pdbx_strand_id
1 'polypeptide(L)'
;MAALRNGKNMLARLGYLNRRQFASVAQRSPRLNVYGITTEKALSWSTTGAVWGATGLITLIYLTDWEQVIQYIPFVKNKIPPRPKEEEE
;
A
#
# COMPACT_ATOMS: atom_id res chain seq x y z
N MET A 1 -46.78 36.84 5.28
CA MET A 1 -45.76 36.21 4.42
C MET A 1 -44.32 36.65 4.79
N ALA A 2 -43.85 36.43 6.03
CA ALA A 2 -42.49 36.83 6.46
C ALA A 2 -41.60 35.64 6.90
N ALA A 3 -42.19 34.52 7.31
CA ALA A 3 -41.47 33.35 7.86
C ALA A 3 -40.61 32.60 6.81
N LEU A 4 -41.00 32.62 5.53
CA LEU A 4 -40.30 31.89 4.46
C LEU A 4 -38.98 32.54 4.01
N ARG A 5 -38.74 33.82 4.37
CA ARG A 5 -37.50 34.53 4.00
C ARG A 5 -36.34 34.16 4.91
N ASN A 6 -36.63 33.91 6.20
CA ASN A 6 -35.62 33.56 7.20
C ASN A 6 -35.14 32.11 7.06
N GLY A 7 -36.01 31.18 6.65
CA GLY A 7 -35.66 29.77 6.45
C GLY A 7 -34.62 29.54 5.34
N LYS A 8 -34.70 30.30 4.23
CA LYS A 8 -33.75 30.18 3.11
C LYS A 8 -32.34 30.63 3.50
N ASN A 9 -32.23 31.71 4.28
CA ASN A 9 -30.95 32.20 4.80
C ASN A 9 -30.35 31.24 5.84
N MET A 10 -31.19 30.57 6.63
CA MET A 10 -30.76 29.58 7.62
C MET A 10 -30.24 28.30 6.98
N LEU A 11 -30.90 27.80 5.92
CA LEU A 11 -30.47 26.62 5.17
C LEU A 11 -29.15 26.87 4.43
N ALA A 12 -28.98 28.07 3.85
CA ALA A 12 -27.70 28.48 3.28
C ALA A 12 -26.60 28.49 4.36
N ARG A 13 -26.88 29.06 5.54
CA ARG A 13 -25.91 29.13 6.65
C ARG A 13 -25.55 27.75 7.20
N LEU A 14 -26.51 26.83 7.29
CA LEU A 14 -26.29 25.43 7.69
C LEU A 14 -25.44 24.66 6.67
N GLY A 15 -25.70 24.84 5.37
CA GLY A 15 -24.90 24.24 4.30
C GLY A 15 -23.45 24.76 4.28
N TYR A 16 -23.25 26.07 4.50
CA TYR A 16 -21.92 26.69 4.57
C TYR A 16 -21.14 26.26 5.83
N LEU A 17 -21.81 26.08 6.96
CA LEU A 17 -21.17 25.63 8.20
C LEU A 17 -20.73 24.16 8.11
N ASN A 18 -21.52 23.30 7.45
CA ASN A 18 -21.20 21.89 7.31
C ASN A 18 -19.91 21.66 6.49
N ARG A 19 -19.70 22.44 5.43
CA ARG A 19 -18.53 22.29 4.55
C ARG A 19 -17.21 22.74 5.18
N ARG A 20 -17.25 23.70 6.11
CA ARG A 20 -16.04 24.21 6.79
C ARG A 20 -15.56 23.32 7.94
N GLN A 21 -16.49 22.66 8.64
CA GLN A 21 -16.16 21.78 9.77
C GLN A 21 -15.49 20.48 9.31
N PHE A 22 -15.91 19.90 8.17
CA PHE A 22 -15.29 18.67 7.64
C PHE A 22 -13.90 18.89 7.02
N ALA A 23 -13.60 20.08 6.50
CA ALA A 23 -12.27 20.41 5.98
C ALA A 23 -11.21 20.36 7.09
N SER A 24 -11.54 20.77 8.31
CA SER A 24 -10.62 20.72 9.46
C SER A 24 -10.42 19.32 10.06
N VAL A 25 -11.34 18.38 9.84
CA VAL A 25 -11.23 17.00 10.35
C VAL A 25 -10.35 16.13 9.47
N ALA A 26 -10.29 16.41 8.16
CA ALA A 26 -9.45 15.69 7.21
C ALA A 26 -7.94 16.01 7.32
N GLN A 27 -7.56 16.99 8.14
CA GLN A 27 -6.23 17.62 8.11
C GLN A 27 -5.41 17.40 9.39
N ARG A 28 -5.77 16.39 10.19
CA ARG A 28 -4.94 15.90 11.31
C ARG A 28 -4.41 14.51 11.00
N SER A 29 -3.67 14.36 9.90
CA SER A 29 -2.63 13.33 9.87
C SER A 29 -1.59 13.75 10.92
N PRO A 30 -1.42 13.02 12.03
CA PRO A 30 -0.34 13.33 12.94
C PRO A 30 0.95 13.30 12.10
N ARG A 31 1.70 14.40 12.10
CA ARG A 31 3.05 14.41 11.55
C ARG A 31 3.89 13.53 12.47
N LEU A 32 3.78 12.22 12.28
CA LEU A 32 4.66 11.21 12.83
C LEU A 32 6.00 11.45 12.15
N ASN A 33 6.77 12.36 12.73
CA ASN A 33 8.15 12.65 12.37
C ASN A 33 9.01 11.86 13.35
N VAL A 34 9.35 10.63 12.96
CA VAL A 34 10.29 9.79 13.70
C VAL A 34 11.64 9.97 13.01
N TYR A 35 12.58 10.64 13.67
CA TYR A 35 13.94 10.89 13.14
C TYR A 35 14.00 11.44 11.70
N GLY A 36 13.09 12.34 11.31
CA GLY A 36 13.08 12.95 9.97
C GLY A 36 12.36 12.14 8.88
N ILE A 37 11.82 10.96 9.23
CA ILE A 37 10.98 10.14 8.36
C ILE A 37 9.54 10.57 8.55
N THR A 38 8.99 11.23 7.53
CA THR A 38 7.56 11.55 7.44
C THR A 38 6.84 10.47 6.63
N THR A 39 5.54 10.30 6.85
CA THR A 39 4.70 9.38 6.06
C THR A 39 4.74 9.70 4.57
N GLU A 40 4.79 10.99 4.20
CA GLU A 40 4.95 11.45 2.81
C GLU A 40 6.26 10.94 2.17
N LYS A 41 7.38 11.01 2.90
CA LYS A 41 8.67 10.48 2.43
C LYS A 41 8.66 8.96 2.38
N ALA A 42 8.07 8.28 3.36
CA ALA A 42 7.97 6.83 3.35
C ALA A 42 7.16 6.36 2.12
N LEU A 43 6.08 7.06 1.78
CA LEU A 43 5.28 6.78 0.59
C LEU A 43 6.04 7.06 -0.71
N SER A 44 6.82 8.14 -0.78
CA SER A 44 7.61 8.44 -2.00
C SER A 44 8.68 7.40 -2.28
N TRP A 45 9.25 6.80 -1.24
CA TRP A 45 10.28 5.75 -1.36
C TRP A 45 9.69 4.33 -1.40
N SER A 46 8.38 4.17 -1.20
CA SER A 46 7.73 2.86 -1.13
C SER A 46 7.93 2.04 -2.41
N THR A 47 7.80 2.67 -3.59
CA THR A 47 8.03 2.00 -4.88
C THR A 47 9.47 1.54 -5.00
N THR A 48 10.45 2.38 -4.65
CA THR A 48 11.86 2.02 -4.68
C THR A 48 12.17 0.87 -3.71
N GLY A 49 11.64 0.92 -2.49
CA GLY A 49 11.77 -0.15 -1.51
C GLY A 49 11.16 -1.47 -2.00
N ALA A 50 10.00 -1.41 -2.65
CA ALA A 50 9.37 -2.59 -3.25
C ALA A 50 10.22 -3.21 -4.37
N VAL A 51 10.79 -2.38 -5.25
CA VAL A 51 11.68 -2.86 -6.33
C VAL A 51 12.94 -3.53 -5.78
N TRP A 52 13.59 -2.92 -4.79
CA TRP A 52 14.76 -3.51 -4.15
C TRP A 52 14.42 -4.78 -3.38
N GLY A 53 13.27 -4.80 -2.70
CA GLY A 53 12.76 -6.00 -2.01
C GLY A 53 12.50 -7.15 -2.99
N ALA A 54 11.85 -6.88 -4.12
CA ALA A 54 11.63 -7.87 -5.17
C ALA A 54 12.93 -8.37 -5.78
N THR A 55 13.87 -7.46 -6.08
CA THR A 55 15.18 -7.80 -6.64
C THR A 55 15.97 -8.70 -5.67
N GLY A 56 16.01 -8.35 -4.39
CA GLY A 56 16.66 -9.16 -3.36
C GLY A 56 16.02 -10.54 -3.21
N LEU A 57 14.69 -10.62 -3.26
CA LEU A 57 13.96 -11.88 -3.16
C LEU A 57 14.20 -12.79 -4.37
N ILE A 58 14.19 -12.24 -5.60
CA ILE A 58 14.55 -12.99 -6.81
C ILE A 58 15.99 -13.49 -6.74
N THR A 59 16.91 -12.63 -6.28
CA THR A 59 18.33 -13.00 -6.12
C THR A 59 18.49 -14.12 -5.09
N LEU A 60 17.77 -14.06 -3.97
CA LEU A 60 17.78 -15.11 -2.96
C LEU A 60 17.29 -16.44 -3.54
N ILE A 61 16.16 -16.45 -4.25
CA ILE A 61 15.60 -17.65 -4.90
C ILE A 61 16.62 -18.27 -5.85
N TYR A 62 17.34 -17.44 -6.61
CA TYR A 62 18.36 -17.88 -7.54
C TYR A 62 19.58 -18.49 -6.84
N LEU A 63 20.04 -17.88 -5.74
CA LEU A 63 21.21 -18.39 -5.00
C LEU A 63 20.92 -19.65 -4.18
N THR A 64 19.70 -19.82 -3.69
CA THR A 64 19.33 -20.98 -2.87
C THR A 64 18.69 -22.11 -3.68
N ASP A 65 18.59 -21.96 -5.01
CA ASP A 65 17.84 -22.86 -5.89
C ASP A 65 16.49 -23.26 -5.26
N TRP A 66 15.71 -22.27 -4.82
CA TRP A 66 14.53 -22.50 -3.99
C TRP A 66 13.45 -23.25 -4.77
N GLU A 67 13.49 -24.58 -4.67
CA GLU A 67 12.74 -25.49 -5.52
C GLU A 67 11.22 -25.26 -5.46
N GLN A 68 10.69 -25.02 -4.26
CA GLN A 68 9.26 -24.72 -4.07
C GLN A 68 8.82 -23.51 -4.88
N VAL A 69 9.58 -22.42 -4.88
CA VAL A 69 9.22 -21.20 -5.61
C VAL A 69 9.43 -21.39 -7.10
N ILE A 70 10.53 -22.04 -7.50
CA ILE A 70 10.89 -22.22 -8.90
C ILE A 70 9.93 -23.18 -9.62
N GLN A 71 9.40 -24.21 -8.94
CA GLN A 71 8.40 -25.12 -9.51
C GLN A 71 7.07 -24.43 -9.88
N TYR A 72 6.72 -23.31 -9.23
CA TYR A 72 5.55 -22.51 -9.60
C TYR A 72 5.77 -21.68 -10.89
N ILE A 73 7.02 -21.47 -11.31
CA ILE A 73 7.34 -20.67 -12.49
C ILE A 73 7.24 -21.56 -13.74
N PRO A 74 6.27 -21.31 -14.65
CA PRO A 74 5.96 -22.22 -15.75
C PRO A 74 7.13 -22.41 -16.73
N PHE A 75 8.01 -21.40 -16.88
CA PHE A 75 9.17 -21.48 -17.77
C PHE A 75 10.34 -22.30 -17.20
N VAL A 76 10.48 -22.35 -15.87
CA VAL A 76 11.63 -23.01 -15.22
C VAL A 76 11.31 -24.45 -14.84
N LYS A 77 10.04 -24.75 -14.49
CA LYS A 77 9.57 -26.10 -14.15
C LYS A 77 10.00 -27.19 -15.15
N ASN A 78 9.98 -26.87 -16.45
CA ASN A 78 10.29 -27.86 -17.50
C ASN A 78 11.80 -28.11 -17.69
N LYS A 79 12.66 -27.34 -17.03
CA LYS A 79 14.12 -27.44 -17.13
C LYS A 79 14.77 -28.14 -15.94
N ILE A 80 14.02 -28.35 -14.86
CA ILE A 80 14.53 -29.00 -13.66
C ILE A 80 14.36 -30.51 -13.84
N PRO A 81 15.44 -31.30 -13.91
CA PRO A 81 15.32 -32.74 -13.88
C PRO A 81 14.70 -33.15 -12.52
N PRO A 82 13.73 -34.08 -12.51
CA PRO A 82 13.19 -34.58 -11.24
C PRO A 82 14.34 -35.16 -10.41
N ARG A 83 14.38 -34.84 -9.11
CA ARG A 83 15.36 -35.46 -8.20
C ARG A 83 15.23 -36.99 -8.31
N PRO A 84 16.35 -37.74 -8.35
CA PRO A 84 16.28 -39.17 -8.12
C PRO A 84 15.63 -39.35 -6.75
N LYS A 85 14.51 -40.08 -6.72
CA LYS A 85 13.87 -40.46 -5.47
C LYS A 85 14.89 -41.34 -4.77
N GLU A 86 15.37 -40.90 -3.62
CA GLU A 86 16.13 -41.77 -2.73
C GLU A 86 15.20 -42.94 -2.42
N GLU A 87 15.56 -44.11 -2.96
CA GLU A 87 14.90 -45.36 -2.67
C GLU A 87 15.08 -45.57 -1.16
N GLU A 88 13.97 -45.47 -0.42
CA GLU A 88 13.91 -45.87 0.98
C GLU A 88 14.18 -47.39 1.02
N GLU A 89 15.44 -47.77 1.28
CA GLU A 89 15.82 -49.09 1.81
C GLU A 89 15.58 -49.17 3.32
#